data_AF-A0A3P8J9K8-F1
#
_entry.id   AF-A0A3P8J9K8-F1
#
_cell.length_a   1.000
_cell.length_b   1.000
_cell.length_c   1.000
_cell.angle_alpha   90.00
_cell.angle_beta   90.00
_cell.angle_gamma   90.00
#
_symmetry.space_group_name_H-M   'P 1'
#
loop_
_entity.id
_entity.type
_entity.pdbx_description
1 polymer ?
#
loop_
_entity_poly.entity_id
_entity_poly.type
_entity_poly.pdbx_seq_one_letter_code
_entity_poly.pdbx_strand_id
1 'polypeptide(L)'
;MLGEMHEISTLRREDYDAHKTDEEYSDLLNSARLIGGKRSRGHQSPVAFMIIASGLDSHLKNTEKPLAYTHMDIASSNGPCPGIPTGTPILTLASRYILPEQMKWPNRKV
;
A
#
# COMPACT_ATOMS: atom_id res chain seq x y z
N MET A 1 9.73 7.92 18.93
CA MET A 1 9.47 6.92 17.89
C MET A 1 8.56 5.87 18.51
N LEU A 2 7.37 5.65 17.96
CA LEU A 2 6.47 4.58 18.38
C LEU A 2 6.87 3.30 17.63
N GLY A 3 6.88 2.15 18.30
CA GLY A 3 7.65 0.94 17.95
C GLY A 3 7.20 0.12 16.72
N GLU A 4 6.61 0.72 15.69
CA GLU A 4 6.24 0.05 14.44
C GLU A 4 7.10 0.58 13.28
N MET A 5 8.11 -0.19 12.89
CA MET A 5 8.98 0.16 11.76
C MET A 5 8.31 -0.19 10.44
N HIS A 6 8.44 0.70 9.45
CA HIS A 6 7.91 0.51 8.10
C HIS A 6 9.01 0.74 7.07
N GLU A 7 9.00 -0.07 6.01
CA GLU A 7 9.81 0.15 4.82
C GLU A 7 8.96 0.81 3.73
N ILE A 8 9.47 1.89 3.13
CA ILE A 8 8.78 2.55 2.01
C ILE A 8 9.24 1.90 0.71
N SER A 9 8.32 1.19 0.06
CA SER A 9 8.50 0.66 -1.28
C SER A 9 8.01 1.63 -2.35
N THR A 10 8.75 1.73 -3.46
CA THR A 10 8.40 2.62 -4.58
C THR A 10 7.87 1.82 -5.76
N LEU A 11 6.64 2.12 -6.19
CA LEU A 11 6.06 1.57 -7.42
C LEU A 11 6.76 2.13 -8.65
N ARG A 12 6.95 1.30 -9.65
CA ARG A 12 7.47 1.71 -10.96
C ARG A 12 6.49 1.30 -12.07
N ARG A 13 6.72 1.80 -13.27
CA ARG A 13 5.82 1.59 -14.42
C ARG A 13 5.66 0.11 -14.76
N GLU A 14 6.74 -0.66 -14.65
CA GLU A 14 6.72 -2.09 -14.91
C GLU A 14 5.81 -2.89 -13.95
N ASP A 15 5.55 -2.38 -12.74
CA ASP A 15 4.61 -3.02 -11.80
C ASP A 15 3.18 -2.98 -12.35
N TYR A 16 2.79 -1.91 -13.04
CA TYR A 16 1.47 -1.76 -13.67
C TYR A 16 1.39 -2.60 -14.95
N ASP A 17 2.42 -2.54 -15.80
CA ASP A 17 2.47 -3.30 -17.04
C ASP A 17 2.35 -4.81 -16.82
N ALA A 18 2.87 -5.31 -15.69
CA ALA A 18 2.82 -6.72 -15.34
C ALA A 18 1.39 -7.28 -15.13
N HIS A 19 0.39 -6.41 -14.95
CA HIS A 19 -1.02 -6.80 -14.73
C HIS A 19 -1.91 -6.51 -15.94
N LYS A 20 -1.33 -6.03 -17.05
CA LYS A 20 -2.04 -5.97 -18.33
C LYS A 20 -2.34 -7.40 -18.80
N THR A 21 -3.50 -7.55 -19.44
CA THR A 21 -3.94 -8.80 -20.02
C THR A 21 -3.99 -8.68 -21.53
N ASP A 22 -3.67 -9.78 -22.22
CA ASP A 22 -3.85 -9.93 -23.66
C ASP A 22 -5.12 -10.74 -23.99
N GLU A 23 -5.89 -11.10 -22.96
CA GLU A 23 -7.11 -11.90 -23.10
C GLU A 23 -8.33 -11.00 -23.31
N GLU A 24 -9.19 -11.37 -24.25
CA GLU A 24 -10.39 -10.60 -24.60
C GLU A 24 -11.43 -10.51 -23.46
N TYR A 25 -11.43 -11.49 -22.55
CA TYR A 25 -12.44 -11.62 -21.50
C TYR A 25 -11.98 -11.12 -20.13
N SER A 26 -10.81 -10.49 -20.05
CA SER A 26 -10.32 -9.87 -18.83
C SER A 26 -9.80 -8.47 -19.11
N ASP A 27 -9.92 -7.58 -18.12
CA ASP A 27 -9.31 -6.25 -18.18
C ASP A 27 -7.93 -6.23 -17.51
N LEU A 28 -7.72 -7.10 -16.52
CA LEU A 28 -6.51 -7.17 -15.70
C LEU A 28 -6.20 -8.59 -15.25
N LEU A 29 -4.92 -8.89 -15.10
CA LEU A 29 -4.43 -10.09 -14.42
C LEU A 29 -4.20 -9.78 -12.94
N ASN A 30 -4.76 -10.57 -12.04
CA ASN A 30 -4.60 -10.39 -10.59
C ASN A 30 -3.20 -10.77 -10.06
N SER A 31 -2.45 -11.50 -10.87
CA SER A 31 -1.15 -12.06 -10.53
C SER A 31 -0.23 -11.84 -11.70
N ALA A 32 0.78 -10.97 -11.52
CA ALA A 32 1.79 -10.67 -12.53
C ALA A 32 2.35 -11.94 -13.18
N ARG A 33 2.46 -11.91 -14.51
CA ARG A 33 3.05 -13.01 -15.31
C ARG A 33 4.49 -13.25 -14.87
N LEU A 34 4.91 -14.51 -14.93
CA LEU A 34 6.31 -14.89 -14.72
C LEU A 34 7.14 -14.40 -15.92
N ILE A 35 8.05 -13.45 -15.70
CA ILE A 35 9.08 -13.13 -16.71
C ILE A 35 10.25 -14.08 -16.45
N GLY A 36 10.49 -15.02 -17.37
CA GLY A 36 11.58 -15.98 -17.25
C GLY A 36 11.49 -16.89 -16.01
N GLY A 37 10.27 -17.25 -15.59
CA GLY A 37 10.04 -18.12 -14.43
C GLY A 37 10.13 -17.42 -13.06
N LYS A 38 10.33 -16.10 -13.01
CA LYS A 38 10.30 -15.32 -11.77
C LYS A 38 9.16 -14.30 -11.80
N ARG A 39 8.47 -14.13 -10.68
CA ARG A 39 7.56 -13.00 -10.47
C ARG A 39 8.41 -11.75 -10.32
N SER A 40 8.27 -10.80 -11.23
CA SER A 40 8.94 -9.51 -11.08
C SER A 40 8.37 -8.80 -9.84
N ARG A 41 9.27 -8.32 -8.96
CA ARG A 41 8.97 -7.30 -7.94
C ARG A 41 8.04 -7.67 -6.76
N GLY A 42 7.87 -8.97 -6.47
CA GLY A 42 7.40 -9.45 -5.16
C GLY A 42 6.15 -8.74 -4.61
N HIS A 43 6.23 -8.22 -3.39
CA HIS A 43 5.13 -7.55 -2.67
C HIS A 43 4.66 -6.23 -3.30
N GLN A 44 5.46 -5.64 -4.21
CA GLN A 44 5.13 -4.36 -4.83
C GLN A 44 4.15 -4.53 -5.99
N SER A 45 4.21 -5.66 -6.68
CA SER A 45 3.35 -5.98 -7.83
C SER A 45 1.85 -5.96 -7.46
N PRO A 46 1.38 -6.65 -6.40
CA PRO A 46 -0.04 -6.64 -6.01
C PRO A 46 -0.64 -5.24 -5.79
N VAL A 47 0.17 -4.27 -5.35
CA VAL A 47 -0.30 -2.90 -5.13
C VAL A 47 -0.69 -2.23 -6.44
N ALA A 48 0.08 -2.46 -7.52
CA ALA A 48 -0.24 -1.91 -8.83
C ALA A 48 -1.57 -2.47 -9.36
N PHE A 49 -1.82 -3.78 -9.18
CA PHE A 49 -3.12 -4.37 -9.50
C PHE A 49 -4.26 -3.67 -8.76
N MET A 50 -4.14 -3.52 -7.43
CA MET A 50 -5.19 -2.89 -6.62
C MET A 50 -5.45 -1.44 -7.03
N ILE A 51 -4.42 -0.69 -7.39
CA ILE A 51 -4.57 0.70 -7.86
C ILE A 51 -5.39 0.74 -9.15
N ILE A 52 -5.08 -0.09 -10.15
CA ILE A 52 -5.83 -0.09 -11.41
C ILE A 52 -7.25 -0.65 -11.22
N ALA A 53 -7.37 -1.78 -10.53
CA ALA A 53 -8.66 -2.46 -10.32
C ALA A 53 -9.67 -1.60 -9.51
N SER A 54 -9.20 -0.65 -8.72
CA SER A 54 -10.04 0.29 -7.96
C SER A 54 -10.21 1.65 -8.64
N GLY A 55 -9.63 1.85 -9.83
CA GLY A 55 -9.66 3.13 -10.57
C GLY A 55 -8.82 4.24 -9.94
N LEU A 56 -7.96 3.93 -8.97
CA LEU A 56 -7.08 4.90 -8.30
C LEU A 56 -5.95 5.40 -9.21
N ASP A 57 -5.68 4.72 -10.32
CA ASP A 57 -4.78 5.18 -11.37
C ASP A 57 -5.22 6.50 -12.01
N SER A 58 -6.52 6.81 -12.00
CA SER A 58 -7.07 8.12 -12.38
C SER A 58 -6.86 9.23 -11.34
N HIS A 59 -6.38 8.87 -10.14
CA HIS A 59 -6.19 9.75 -8.98
C HIS A 59 -4.73 9.87 -8.53
N LEU A 60 -3.76 9.52 -9.39
CA LEU A 60 -2.34 9.65 -9.09
C LEU A 60 -1.90 11.13 -8.91
N LYS A 61 -0.68 11.33 -8.41
CA LYS A 61 -0.14 12.64 -8.02
C LYS A 61 -0.28 13.76 -9.07
N ASN A 62 -0.26 13.43 -10.35
CA ASN A 62 -0.28 14.39 -11.46
C ASN A 62 -1.64 14.46 -12.19
N THR A 63 -2.73 13.94 -11.60
CA THR A 63 -4.07 14.01 -12.21
C THR A 63 -4.84 15.25 -11.74
N GLU A 64 -5.98 15.54 -12.37
CA GLU A 64 -6.82 16.72 -12.03
C GLU A 64 -7.33 16.66 -10.58
N LYS A 65 -7.61 15.46 -10.07
CA LYS A 65 -8.15 15.20 -8.73
C LYS A 65 -7.30 14.16 -8.01
N PRO A 66 -6.09 14.51 -7.55
CA PRO A 66 -5.20 13.56 -6.92
C PRO A 66 -5.76 13.09 -5.57
N LEU A 67 -5.64 11.80 -5.26
CA LEU A 67 -6.01 11.21 -3.98
C LEU A 67 -4.77 10.74 -3.23
N ALA A 68 -4.65 11.13 -1.96
CA ALA A 68 -3.60 10.60 -1.09
C ALA A 68 -3.93 9.14 -0.72
N TYR A 69 -3.27 8.19 -1.39
CA TYR A 69 -3.42 6.76 -1.17
C TYR A 69 -2.09 6.14 -0.73
N THR A 70 -2.15 5.26 0.27
CA THR A 70 -1.03 4.44 0.73
C THR A 70 -1.51 3.01 0.93
N HIS A 71 -0.84 2.06 0.30
CA HIS A 71 -0.99 0.65 0.63
C HIS A 71 -0.04 0.26 1.76
N MET A 72 -0.55 -0.46 2.77
CA MET A 72 0.26 -1.03 3.85
C MET A 72 0.21 -2.56 3.75
N ASP A 73 1.32 -3.17 3.32
CA ASP A 73 1.46 -4.63 3.34
C ASP A 73 1.90 -5.07 4.74
N ILE A 74 1.01 -5.77 5.44
CA ILE A 74 1.23 -6.25 6.81
C ILE A 74 1.42 -7.77 6.89
N ALA A 75 1.59 -8.45 5.74
CA ALA A 75 1.65 -9.90 5.70
C ALA A 75 2.77 -10.47 6.58
N SER A 76 3.92 -9.79 6.65
CA SER A 76 5.04 -10.21 7.50
C SER A 76 4.91 -9.74 8.95
N SER A 77 4.12 -8.69 9.22
CA SER A 77 4.05 -8.06 10.55
C SER A 77 2.83 -8.48 11.34
N ASN A 78 1.85 -9.17 10.76
CA ASN A 78 0.59 -9.55 11.42
C ASN A 78 0.73 -10.55 12.59
N GLY A 79 1.86 -11.26 12.66
CA GLY A 79 2.15 -12.25 13.70
C GLY A 79 1.95 -13.70 13.23
N PRO A 80 2.19 -14.69 14.11
CA PRO A 80 2.05 -16.10 13.76
C PRO A 80 0.60 -16.48 13.43
N CYS A 81 0.43 -17.35 12.44
CA CYS A 81 -0.85 -17.97 12.07
C CYS A 81 -0.71 -19.50 12.00
N PRO A 82 -1.31 -20.26 12.93
CA PRO A 82 -2.12 -19.83 14.08
C PRO A 82 -1.28 -19.16 15.19
N GLY A 83 -1.86 -18.22 15.94
CA GLY A 83 -1.18 -17.54 17.04
C GLY A 83 -1.83 -16.21 17.44
N ILE A 84 -1.15 -15.45 18.31
CA ILE A 84 -1.60 -14.12 18.76
C ILE A 84 -1.14 -13.07 17.75
N PRO A 85 -2.04 -12.24 17.18
CA PRO A 85 -1.65 -11.19 16.26
C PRO A 85 -0.89 -10.06 16.98
N THR A 86 0.01 -9.40 16.26
CA THR A 86 0.83 -8.31 16.80
C THR A 86 0.07 -7.00 17.01
N GLY A 87 -1.06 -6.82 16.32
CA GLY A 87 -1.79 -5.56 16.27
C GLY A 87 -1.20 -4.52 15.31
N THR A 88 -0.19 -4.86 14.50
CA THR A 88 0.33 -3.95 13.48
C THR A 88 -0.68 -3.75 12.33
N PRO A 89 -0.97 -2.51 11.89
CA PRO A 89 -0.30 -1.23 12.16
C PRO A 89 -1.14 -0.26 13.02
N ILE A 90 -1.80 -0.75 14.10
CA ILE A 90 -2.70 0.06 14.92
C ILE A 90 -1.98 1.29 15.50
N LEU A 91 -0.77 1.11 16.03
CA LEU A 91 -0.04 2.19 16.67
C LEU A 91 0.35 3.28 15.66
N THR A 92 0.72 2.88 14.45
CA THR A 92 1.03 3.77 13.33
C THR A 92 -0.19 4.61 12.95
N LEU A 93 -1.35 3.97 12.74
CA LEU A 93 -2.58 4.65 12.37
C LEU A 93 -3.09 5.58 13.49
N ALA A 94 -3.07 5.13 14.75
CA ALA A 94 -3.44 5.95 15.90
C ALA A 94 -2.49 7.16 16.05
N SER A 95 -1.19 6.97 15.85
CA SER A 95 -0.22 8.06 15.91
C SER A 95 -0.40 9.10 14.80
N ARG A 96 -0.91 8.68 13.63
CA ARG A 96 -1.12 9.58 12.50
C ARG A 96 -2.43 10.34 12.59
N TYR A 97 -3.50 9.68 13.05
CA TYR A 97 -4.86 10.21 12.92
C TYR A 97 -5.54 10.56 14.24
N ILE A 98 -5.10 10.00 15.38
CA ILE A 98 -5.78 10.18 16.68
C ILE A 98 -4.92 11.05 17.60
N LEU A 99 -3.66 10.66 17.83
CA LEU A 99 -2.79 11.33 18.81
C LEU A 99 -2.53 12.83 18.51
N PRO A 100 -2.34 13.28 17.25
CA PRO A 100 -2.08 14.68 16.98
C PRO A 100 -3.22 15.62 17.40
N GLU A 101 -4.46 15.13 17.38
CA GLU A 101 -5.61 15.91 17.84
C GLU A 101 -5.65 15.99 19.37
N GLN A 102 -5.28 14.91 20.06
CA GLN A 102 -5.25 14.82 21.52
C GLN A 102 -4.02 15.51 22.13
N MET A 103 -2.91 15.62 21.39
CA MET A 103 -1.66 16.27 21.80
C MET A 103 -1.57 17.75 21.44
N LYS A 104 -2.67 18.38 20.95
CA LYS A 104 -2.76 19.85 20.89
C LYS A 104 -2.66 20.42 22.31
N TRP A 105 -1.45 20.71 22.74
CA TRP A 105 -1.17 21.27 24.06
C TRP A 105 -1.91 22.61 24.21
N PRO A 106 -2.64 22.89 25.31
CA PRO A 106 -3.55 24.02 25.39
C PRO A 106 -2.94 25.43 25.29
N ASN A 107 -1.63 25.61 25.12
CA ASN A 107 -1.00 26.94 25.02
C ASN A 107 0.44 26.80 24.50
N ARG A 108 0.64 26.90 23.19
CA ARG A 108 1.96 27.26 22.65
C ARG A 108 1.84 28.67 22.07
N LYS A 109 2.16 29.67 22.90
CA LYS A 109 2.42 31.02 22.39
C LYS A 109 3.68 30.94 21.56
N VAL A 110 3.58 31.39 20.31
CA VAL A 110 4.72 31.63 19.42
C VAL A 110 5.60 32.72 20.03
#